data_AF-A0A5S3PKS7-F1
#
_entry.id   AF-A0A5S3PKS7-F1
#
_cell.length_a   1.000
_cell.length_b   1.000
_cell.length_c   1.000
_cell.angle_alpha   90.00
_cell.angle_beta   90.00
_cell.angle_gamma   90.00
#
_symmetry.space_group_name_H-M   'P 1'
#
loop_
_entity.id
_entity.type
_entity.pdbx_description
1 polymer ?
#
loop_
_entity_poly.entity_id
_entity_poly.type
_entity_poly.pdbx_seq_one_letter_code
_entity_poly.pdbx_strand_id
1 'polypeptide(L)'
;MTQLAPHPDTSDSSYHYNVVRRAIDRIDAADAPLSLEALAAEIGMSPAHFQRLFSAWVGVSPKRYQQYLTLGHAKTLLRDRFTTLEASHSLGLSGGGRLHDLFVRWEAMSPGAFARAGEGLVIRWGWFDSPFGPGLVMGTEKGICGIGFAAEMGEQAAFADLAGRWPRARFVEDPAMLHDWAMAAFGLNAQRETPLFLIGAPFQIKVWEALLTIPTGQVTTYSEIAQAVGNPRAVRAVGTAVGRNPISWLIPCHRALRKSGGLGGYHWGLPVKRAMLAFEAARADV
;
A
#
# COMPACT_ATOMS: atom_id res chain seq x y z
N MET A 1 1.98 -51.75 -21.75
CA MET A 1 3.31 -51.27 -21.32
C MET A 1 3.45 -49.83 -21.80
N THR A 2 3.05 -48.86 -20.97
CA THR A 2 3.24 -47.43 -21.26
C THR A 2 4.11 -46.89 -20.14
N GLN A 3 5.37 -46.58 -20.49
CA GLN A 3 6.34 -45.94 -19.60
C GLN A 3 5.78 -44.60 -19.12
N LEU A 4 5.65 -44.45 -17.80
CA LEU A 4 5.53 -43.13 -17.19
C LEU A 4 6.84 -42.38 -17.39
N ALA A 5 6.76 -41.17 -17.93
CA ALA A 5 7.86 -40.21 -17.95
C ALA A 5 8.31 -39.88 -16.51
N PRO A 6 9.61 -39.61 -16.27
CA PRO A 6 10.11 -39.29 -14.95
C PRO A 6 9.46 -38.00 -14.42
N HIS A 7 8.87 -38.10 -13.22
CA HIS A 7 8.39 -36.95 -12.46
C HIS A 7 9.56 -36.00 -12.16
N PRO A 8 9.41 -34.67 -12.31
CA PRO A 8 10.45 -33.72 -11.95
C PRO A 8 10.76 -33.82 -10.44
N ASP A 9 12.04 -33.74 -10.16
CA ASP A 9 12.74 -34.08 -8.91
C ASP A 9 12.11 -33.46 -7.64
N THR A 10 11.32 -34.25 -6.90
CA THR A 10 10.73 -33.86 -5.61
C THR A 10 11.77 -33.69 -4.50
N SER A 11 12.98 -34.24 -4.68
CA SER A 11 14.06 -34.15 -3.69
C SER A 11 14.68 -32.75 -3.62
N ASP A 12 14.83 -32.11 -4.78
CA ASP A 12 15.48 -30.80 -4.92
C ASP A 12 14.59 -29.66 -4.36
N SER A 13 13.27 -29.78 -4.54
CA SER A 13 12.30 -28.84 -3.94
C SER A 13 12.26 -28.94 -2.40
N SER A 14 12.36 -30.17 -1.85
CA SER A 14 12.42 -30.43 -0.41
C SER A 14 13.73 -29.94 0.21
N TYR A 15 14.86 -30.14 -0.49
CA TYR A 15 16.17 -29.61 -0.08
C TYR A 15 16.17 -28.08 -0.01
N HIS A 16 15.72 -27.42 -1.07
CA HIS A 16 15.61 -25.97 -1.13
C HIS A 16 14.69 -25.39 -0.05
N TYR A 17 13.55 -26.03 0.21
CA TYR A 17 12.66 -25.66 1.31
C TYR A 17 13.38 -25.71 2.67
N ASN A 18 14.09 -26.82 2.97
CA ASN A 18 14.78 -26.98 4.25
C ASN A 18 15.93 -25.97 4.44
N VAL A 19 16.65 -25.65 3.36
CA VAL A 19 17.68 -24.62 3.36
C VAL A 19 17.08 -23.24 3.68
N VAL A 20 16.01 -22.86 2.98
CA VAL A 20 15.37 -21.55 3.17
C VAL A 20 14.69 -21.46 4.54
N ARG A 21 14.07 -22.54 5.02
CA ARG A 21 13.51 -22.62 6.38
C ARG A 21 14.58 -22.38 7.44
N ARG A 22 15.71 -23.09 7.38
CA ARG A 22 16.84 -22.87 8.31
C ARG A 22 17.34 -21.43 8.28
N ALA A 23 17.39 -20.82 7.09
CA ALA A 23 17.80 -19.43 6.94
C ALA A 23 16.83 -18.46 7.64
N ILE A 24 15.52 -18.70 7.49
CA ILE A 24 14.47 -17.91 8.14
C ILE A 24 14.53 -18.10 9.66
N ASP A 25 14.57 -19.35 10.13
CA ASP A 25 14.69 -19.67 11.56
C ASP A 25 15.90 -18.96 12.19
N ARG A 26 17.02 -18.89 11.46
CA ARG A 26 18.23 -18.22 11.91
C ARG A 26 18.10 -16.70 11.96
N ILE A 27 17.42 -16.11 10.97
CA ILE A 27 17.11 -14.68 10.93
C ILE A 27 16.17 -14.31 12.09
N ASP A 28 15.15 -15.12 12.33
CA ASP A 28 14.15 -14.88 13.38
C ASP A 28 14.75 -15.00 14.79
N ALA A 29 15.76 -15.87 14.96
CA ALA A 29 16.49 -16.03 16.21
C ALA A 29 17.64 -15.01 16.42
N ALA A 30 17.90 -14.10 15.48
CA ALA A 30 19.01 -13.16 15.58
C ALA A 30 18.58 -11.84 16.24
N ASP A 31 19.36 -11.38 17.24
CA ASP A 31 19.13 -10.09 17.90
C ASP A 31 19.45 -8.87 17.01
N ALA A 32 20.20 -9.09 15.92
CA ALA A 32 20.59 -8.05 14.98
C ALA A 32 20.65 -8.60 13.53
N PRO A 33 20.52 -7.74 12.51
CA PRO A 33 20.57 -8.17 11.12
C PRO A 33 21.90 -8.86 10.76
N LEU A 34 21.80 -10.06 10.18
CA LEU A 34 22.93 -10.86 9.71
C LEU A 34 23.33 -10.47 8.28
N SER A 35 24.63 -10.49 8.01
CA SER A 35 25.15 -10.29 6.65
C SER A 35 24.81 -11.48 5.75
N LEU A 36 24.84 -11.25 4.43
CA LEU A 36 24.59 -12.32 3.46
C LEU A 36 25.67 -13.41 3.59
N GLU A 37 26.90 -13.00 3.85
CA GLU A 37 28.06 -13.87 4.02
C GLU A 37 27.91 -14.76 5.25
N ALA A 38 27.46 -14.21 6.38
CA ALA A 38 27.23 -14.97 7.61
C ALA A 38 26.12 -16.02 7.42
N LEU A 39 24.99 -15.62 6.82
CA LEU A 39 23.88 -16.54 6.52
C LEU A 39 24.31 -17.64 5.55
N ALA A 40 25.03 -17.28 4.49
CA ALA A 40 25.49 -18.26 3.49
C ALA A 40 26.50 -19.25 4.08
N ALA A 41 27.44 -18.78 4.90
CA ALA A 41 28.43 -19.61 5.58
C ALA A 41 27.77 -20.64 6.51
N GLU A 42 26.78 -20.23 7.31
CA GLU A 42 26.05 -21.11 8.23
C GLU A 42 25.22 -22.19 7.50
N ILE A 43 24.76 -21.86 6.30
CA ILE A 43 23.98 -22.76 5.44
C ILE A 43 24.91 -23.67 4.61
N GLY A 44 26.20 -23.37 4.51
CA GLY A 44 27.16 -24.12 3.70
C GLY A 44 27.07 -23.81 2.20
N MET A 45 26.73 -22.58 1.83
CA MET A 45 26.58 -22.14 0.45
C MET A 45 27.42 -20.90 0.13
N SER A 46 27.69 -20.66 -1.16
CA SER A 46 28.26 -19.37 -1.57
C SER A 46 27.20 -18.26 -1.44
N PRO A 47 27.60 -17.02 -1.08
CA PRO A 47 26.67 -15.90 -0.92
C PRO A 47 25.78 -15.65 -2.13
N ALA A 48 26.36 -15.72 -3.34
CA ALA A 48 25.63 -15.51 -4.58
C ALA A 48 24.60 -16.61 -4.85
N HIS A 49 24.93 -17.87 -4.55
CA HIS A 49 24.00 -18.99 -4.71
C HIS A 49 22.87 -18.89 -3.68
N PHE A 50 23.21 -18.69 -2.41
CA PHE A 50 22.22 -18.52 -1.34
C PHE A 50 21.27 -17.35 -1.61
N GLN A 51 21.77 -16.18 -2.04
CA GLN A 51 20.92 -15.05 -2.39
C GLN A 51 19.91 -15.39 -3.50
N ARG A 52 20.36 -16.05 -4.58
CA ARG A 52 19.48 -16.44 -5.69
C ARG A 52 18.42 -17.43 -5.23
N LEU A 53 18.83 -18.47 -4.48
CA LEU A 53 17.93 -19.48 -3.94
C LEU A 53 16.88 -18.86 -3.01
N PHE A 54 17.34 -18.11 -2.00
CA PHE A 54 16.45 -17.43 -1.06
C PHE A 54 15.50 -16.46 -1.76
N SER A 55 16.00 -15.67 -2.73
CA SER A 55 15.15 -14.73 -3.47
C SER A 55 14.14 -15.42 -4.39
N ALA A 56 14.49 -16.57 -4.96
CA ALA A 56 13.57 -17.36 -5.77
C ALA A 56 12.44 -17.94 -4.91
N TRP A 57 12.75 -18.35 -3.68
CA TRP A 57 11.80 -19.00 -2.78
C TRP A 57 10.94 -17.99 -1.99
N VAL A 58 11.56 -16.98 -1.37
CA VAL A 58 10.91 -15.96 -0.53
C VAL A 58 10.41 -14.77 -1.36
N GLY A 59 10.90 -14.61 -2.60
CA GLY A 59 10.51 -13.51 -3.50
C GLY A 59 11.28 -12.21 -3.29
N VAL A 60 12.09 -12.10 -2.23
CA VAL A 60 12.96 -10.95 -1.93
C VAL A 60 14.33 -11.41 -1.42
N SER A 61 15.34 -10.54 -1.51
CA SER A 61 16.67 -10.89 -0.98
C SER A 61 16.68 -10.98 0.55
N PRO A 62 17.61 -11.75 1.15
CA PRO A 62 17.71 -11.89 2.61
C PRO A 62 17.81 -10.55 3.34
N LYS A 63 18.57 -9.60 2.78
CA LYS A 63 18.69 -8.24 3.34
C LYS A 63 17.34 -7.49 3.37
N ARG A 64 16.55 -7.59 2.29
CA ARG A 64 15.23 -6.95 2.23
C ARG A 64 14.23 -7.62 3.17
N TYR A 65 14.29 -8.94 3.29
CA TYR A 65 13.48 -9.70 4.24
C TYR A 65 13.74 -9.24 5.68
N GLN A 66 15.00 -9.17 6.10
CA GLN A 66 15.38 -8.66 7.41
C GLN A 66 14.92 -7.20 7.63
N GLN A 67 15.10 -6.32 6.64
CA GLN A 67 14.59 -4.94 6.73
C GLN A 67 13.07 -4.85 6.92
N TYR A 68 12.32 -5.77 6.31
CA TYR A 68 10.87 -5.85 6.47
C TYR A 68 10.47 -6.29 7.88
N LEU A 69 11.14 -7.31 8.44
CA LEU A 69 10.94 -7.74 9.82
C LEU A 69 11.30 -6.61 10.82
N THR A 70 12.45 -5.97 10.63
CA THR A 70 12.87 -4.82 11.46
C THR A 70 11.85 -3.69 11.41
N LEU A 71 11.32 -3.37 10.23
CA LEU A 71 10.26 -2.36 10.09
C LEU A 71 8.97 -2.79 10.82
N GLY A 72 8.56 -4.05 10.71
CA GLY A 72 7.39 -4.59 11.41
C GLY A 72 7.53 -4.46 12.93
N HIS A 73 8.69 -4.84 13.47
CA HIS A 73 9.00 -4.67 14.89
C HIS A 73 9.04 -3.19 15.28
N ALA A 74 9.67 -2.33 14.47
CA ALA A 74 9.69 -0.90 14.70
C ALA A 74 8.29 -0.29 14.79
N LYS A 75 7.38 -0.68 13.89
CA LYS A 75 6.00 -0.23 13.93
C LYS A 75 5.29 -0.67 15.21
N THR A 76 5.58 -1.87 15.71
CA THR A 76 5.03 -2.39 16.96
C THR A 76 5.54 -1.57 18.14
N LEU A 77 6.86 -1.40 18.27
CA LEU A 77 7.46 -0.58 19.33
C LEU A 77 6.94 0.86 19.34
N LEU A 78 6.82 1.50 18.18
CA LEU A 78 6.29 2.86 18.06
C LEU A 78 4.78 2.95 18.39
N ARG A 79 4.01 1.87 18.20
CA ARG A 79 2.62 1.79 18.67
C ARG A 79 2.56 1.62 20.18
N ASP A 80 3.50 0.89 20.75
CA ASP A 80 3.67 0.67 22.19
C ASP A 80 4.35 1.86 22.90
N ARG A 81 4.30 3.04 22.28
CA ARG A 81 4.73 4.34 22.83
C ARG A 81 6.23 4.46 23.10
N PHE A 82 7.06 3.60 22.50
CA PHE A 82 8.51 3.83 22.48
C PHE A 82 8.80 5.11 21.68
N THR A 83 9.72 5.92 22.18
CA THR A 83 10.29 7.03 21.41
C THR A 83 11.04 6.48 20.20
N THR A 84 11.27 7.32 19.19
CA THR A 84 12.05 6.91 18.01
C THR A 84 13.48 6.49 18.38
N LEU A 85 14.03 7.03 19.47
CA LEU A 85 15.36 6.66 19.98
C LEU A 85 15.33 5.29 20.67
N GLU A 86 14.36 5.03 21.54
CA GLU A 86 14.20 3.74 22.20
C GLU A 86 13.90 2.63 21.18
N ALA A 87 13.00 2.89 20.23
CA ALA A 87 12.70 1.95 19.15
C ALA A 87 13.96 1.65 18.31
N SER A 88 14.80 2.65 18.01
CA SER A 88 16.08 2.42 17.33
C SER A 88 17.00 1.50 18.13
N HIS A 89 17.13 1.76 19.44
CA HIS A 89 18.00 1.00 20.33
C HIS A 89 17.54 -0.45 20.49
N SER A 90 16.25 -0.67 20.74
CA SER A 90 15.65 -2.01 20.88
C SER A 90 15.76 -2.88 19.63
N LEU A 91 15.91 -2.27 18.44
CA LEU A 91 16.08 -2.98 17.17
C LEU A 91 17.54 -3.22 16.79
N GLY A 92 18.49 -2.85 17.66
CA GLY A 92 19.92 -2.94 17.36
C GLY A 92 20.36 -2.04 16.19
N LEU A 93 19.59 -1.00 15.87
CA LEU A 93 19.95 -0.05 14.82
C LEU A 93 21.05 0.89 15.32
N SER A 94 21.98 1.25 14.43
CA SER A 94 23.10 2.14 14.74
C SER A 94 22.70 3.58 15.12
N GLY A 95 21.40 3.90 15.15
CA GLY A 95 20.87 5.19 15.55
C GLY A 95 19.54 5.54 14.85
N GLY A 96 18.89 6.59 15.35
CA GLY A 96 17.58 7.05 14.86
C GLY A 96 17.53 7.41 13.38
N GLY A 97 18.66 7.80 12.78
CA GLY A 97 18.77 8.01 11.33
C GLY A 97 18.49 6.74 10.51
N ARG A 98 18.89 5.56 11.01
CA ARG A 98 18.65 4.29 10.31
C ARG A 98 17.21 3.83 10.40
N LEU A 99 16.57 4.09 11.53
CA LEU A 99 15.14 3.94 11.68
C LEU A 99 14.38 4.89 10.74
N HIS A 100 14.82 6.14 10.66
CA HIS A 100 14.27 7.13 9.74
C HIS A 100 14.38 6.68 8.27
N ASP A 101 15.56 6.24 7.84
CA ASP A 101 15.79 5.73 6.48
C ASP A 101 14.86 4.55 6.15
N LEU A 102 14.65 3.62 7.09
CA LEU A 102 13.73 2.50 6.91
C LEU A 102 12.29 2.98 6.70
N PHE A 103 11.82 3.90 7.55
CA PHE A 103 10.46 4.44 7.45
C PHE A 103 10.25 5.29 6.19
N VAL A 104 11.19 6.14 5.81
CA VAL A 104 11.08 6.89 4.55
C VAL A 104 11.07 5.93 3.36
N ARG A 105 11.94 4.91 3.37
CA ARG A 105 12.06 3.94 2.29
C ARG A 105 10.87 3.00 2.14
N TRP A 106 10.20 2.66 3.23
CA TRP A 106 9.14 1.63 3.23
C TRP A 106 7.74 2.15 3.59
N GLU A 107 7.62 3.29 4.28
CA GLU A 107 6.35 3.91 4.68
C GLU A 107 6.12 5.32 4.11
N ALA A 108 7.09 5.90 3.38
CA ALA A 108 7.03 7.27 2.82
C ALA A 108 6.72 8.36 3.86
N MET A 109 6.99 8.08 5.12
CA MET A 109 6.75 8.97 6.24
C MET A 109 7.87 8.80 7.26
N SER A 110 8.04 9.76 8.15
CA SER A 110 9.01 9.61 9.24
C SER A 110 8.49 8.64 10.31
N PRO A 111 9.38 8.00 11.10
CA PRO A 111 8.97 7.18 12.24
C PRO A 111 8.07 7.94 13.20
N GLY A 112 8.33 9.23 13.42
CA GLY A 112 7.49 10.09 14.27
C GLY A 112 6.10 10.37 13.69
N ALA A 113 5.97 10.53 12.37
CA ALA A 113 4.67 10.66 11.72
C ALA A 113 3.85 9.36 11.86
N PHE A 114 4.49 8.22 11.64
CA PHE A 114 3.88 6.91 11.88
C PHE A 114 3.50 6.72 13.37
N ALA A 115 4.43 7.03 14.28
CA ALA A 115 4.27 6.88 15.71
C ALA A 115 3.20 7.81 16.28
N ARG A 116 2.84 8.92 15.61
CA ARG A 116 1.69 9.74 16.00
C ARG A 116 0.38 9.12 15.52
N ALA A 117 0.35 8.40 14.40
CA ALA A 117 -0.86 7.78 13.86
C ALA A 117 -2.09 8.72 13.79
N GLY A 118 -1.86 10.01 13.51
CA GLY A 118 -2.87 11.07 13.55
C GLY A 118 -3.00 11.83 14.86
N GLU A 119 -2.21 11.52 15.89
CA GLU A 119 -2.21 12.25 17.16
C GLU A 119 -1.89 13.73 16.97
N GLY A 120 -2.78 14.59 17.46
CA GLY A 120 -2.77 16.04 17.22
C GLY A 120 -3.35 16.48 15.88
N LEU A 121 -3.70 15.55 14.98
CA LEU A 121 -4.36 15.85 13.72
C LEU A 121 -5.87 15.95 13.95
N VAL A 122 -6.44 17.06 13.51
CA VAL A 122 -7.89 17.23 13.42
C VAL A 122 -8.31 16.94 11.99
N ILE A 123 -9.13 15.90 11.82
CA ILE A 123 -9.70 15.53 10.53
C ILE A 123 -11.15 16.00 10.52
N ARG A 124 -11.45 16.94 9.63
CA ARG A 124 -12.82 17.29 9.29
C ARG A 124 -13.40 16.24 8.36
N TRP A 125 -14.68 15.92 8.53
CA TRP A 125 -15.36 15.00 7.63
C TRP A 125 -16.80 15.45 7.35
N GLY A 126 -17.38 14.96 6.25
CA GLY A 126 -18.77 15.21 5.91
C GLY A 126 -19.24 14.34 4.74
N TRP A 127 -20.56 14.17 4.64
CA TRP A 127 -21.22 13.50 3.53
C TRP A 127 -21.65 14.49 2.46
N PHE A 128 -21.46 14.09 1.20
CA PHE A 128 -21.79 14.90 0.04
C PHE A 128 -22.50 14.05 -1.00
N ASP A 129 -23.46 14.65 -1.70
CA ASP A 129 -24.03 14.03 -2.90
C ASP A 129 -22.95 13.93 -3.98
N SER A 130 -22.88 12.77 -4.61
CA SER A 130 -21.98 12.54 -5.75
C SER A 130 -22.72 11.77 -6.85
N PRO A 131 -22.22 11.79 -8.10
CA PRO A 131 -22.76 10.97 -9.18
C PRO A 131 -22.76 9.46 -8.90
N PHE A 132 -22.07 9.01 -7.84
CA PHE A 132 -21.88 7.61 -7.48
C PHE A 132 -22.52 7.24 -6.14
N GLY A 133 -23.48 8.06 -5.66
CA GLY A 133 -24.13 7.92 -4.35
C GLY A 133 -23.46 8.77 -3.26
N PRO A 134 -23.80 8.56 -1.98
CA PRO A 134 -23.24 9.34 -0.88
C PRO A 134 -21.72 9.17 -0.79
N GLY A 135 -21.00 10.29 -0.93
CA GLY A 135 -19.55 10.37 -0.88
C GLY A 135 -19.09 10.92 0.48
N LEU A 136 -18.23 10.19 1.17
CA LEU A 136 -17.54 10.67 2.36
C LEU A 136 -16.29 11.41 1.95
N VAL A 137 -16.13 12.64 2.42
CA VAL A 137 -14.89 13.41 2.26
C VAL A 137 -14.27 13.65 3.63
N MET A 138 -12.97 13.42 3.76
CA MET A 138 -12.16 13.72 4.94
C MET A 138 -11.03 14.67 4.58
N GLY A 139 -10.82 15.73 5.37
CA GLY A 139 -9.79 16.73 5.13
C GLY A 139 -9.09 17.18 6.40
N THR A 140 -7.87 17.67 6.22
CA THR A 140 -7.08 18.35 7.23
C THR A 140 -6.85 19.79 6.78
N GLU A 141 -6.21 20.62 7.61
CA GLU A 141 -5.75 21.95 7.19
C GLU A 141 -4.81 21.92 5.97
N LYS A 142 -4.20 20.77 5.67
CA LYS A 142 -3.31 20.57 4.52
C LYS A 142 -4.01 20.13 3.24
N GLY A 143 -5.28 19.72 3.32
CA GLY A 143 -6.06 19.20 2.19
C GLY A 143 -6.80 17.90 2.45
N ILE A 144 -7.45 17.38 1.40
CA ILE A 144 -8.22 16.13 1.42
C ILE A 144 -7.29 14.96 1.72
N CYS A 145 -7.64 14.16 2.72
CA CYS A 145 -6.91 12.96 3.13
C CYS A 145 -7.75 11.67 2.99
N GLY A 146 -9.03 11.78 2.63
CA GLY A 146 -9.89 10.63 2.39
C GLY A 146 -11.08 10.95 1.49
N ILE A 147 -11.37 10.06 0.52
CA ILE A 147 -12.63 10.02 -0.23
C ILE A 147 -13.08 8.57 -0.36
N GLY A 148 -14.34 8.30 -0.02
CA GLY A 148 -14.96 6.98 -0.10
C GLY A 148 -16.46 7.06 -0.40
N PHE A 149 -17.09 5.91 -0.65
CA PHE A 149 -18.50 5.85 -1.08
C PHE A 149 -19.29 4.85 -0.24
N ALA A 150 -20.50 5.23 0.15
CA ALA A 150 -21.34 4.43 1.04
C ALA A 150 -22.38 3.56 0.32
N ALA A 151 -22.56 3.72 -0.99
CA ALA A 151 -23.66 3.09 -1.74
C ALA A 151 -23.77 1.56 -1.53
N GLU A 152 -22.64 0.86 -1.42
CA GLU A 152 -22.60 -0.60 -1.33
C GLU A 152 -22.38 -1.13 0.09
N MET A 153 -21.63 -0.40 0.93
CA MET A 153 -21.24 -0.86 2.27
C MET A 153 -21.90 -0.10 3.43
N GLY A 154 -22.65 0.96 3.13
CA GLY A 154 -23.29 1.84 4.11
C GLY A 154 -22.34 2.88 4.71
N GLU A 155 -22.93 3.97 5.22
CA GLU A 155 -22.21 5.14 5.72
C GLU A 155 -21.29 4.81 6.90
N GLN A 156 -21.80 4.04 7.87
CA GLN A 156 -21.04 3.68 9.06
C GLN A 156 -19.78 2.89 8.73
N ALA A 157 -19.88 1.91 7.82
CA ALA A 157 -18.74 1.10 7.42
C ALA A 157 -17.73 1.93 6.61
N ALA A 158 -18.21 2.81 5.73
CA ALA A 158 -17.33 3.67 4.95
C ALA A 158 -16.57 4.69 5.82
N PHE A 159 -17.24 5.27 6.83
CA PHE A 159 -16.57 6.11 7.83
C PHE A 159 -15.52 5.33 8.62
N ALA A 160 -15.88 4.15 9.16
CA ALA A 160 -14.96 3.33 9.94
C ALA A 160 -13.72 2.90 9.13
N ASP A 161 -13.89 2.57 7.84
CA ASP A 161 -12.79 2.22 6.94
C ASP A 161 -11.81 3.39 6.79
N LEU A 162 -12.28 4.58 6.40
CA LEU A 162 -11.42 5.76 6.22
C LEU A 162 -10.82 6.25 7.54
N ALA A 163 -11.60 6.29 8.61
CA ALA A 163 -11.14 6.70 9.93
C ALA A 163 -10.07 5.73 10.48
N GLY A 164 -10.16 4.43 10.17
CA GLY A 164 -9.19 3.41 10.57
C GLY A 164 -7.77 3.66 10.05
N ARG A 165 -7.60 4.51 9.05
CA ARG A 165 -6.28 4.96 8.55
C ARG A 165 -5.61 5.97 9.50
N TRP A 166 -6.38 6.61 10.37
CA TRP A 166 -5.96 7.65 11.31
C TRP A 166 -6.45 7.36 12.74
N PRO A 167 -6.02 6.24 13.35
CA PRO A 167 -6.62 5.73 14.59
C PRO A 167 -6.46 6.66 15.82
N ARG A 168 -5.58 7.67 15.76
CA ARG A 168 -5.39 8.65 16.83
C ARG A 168 -5.76 10.09 16.44
N ALA A 169 -6.39 10.29 15.28
CA ALA A 169 -6.89 11.60 14.89
C ALA A 169 -8.18 11.95 15.63
N ARG A 170 -8.42 13.26 15.80
CA ARG A 170 -9.71 13.78 16.24
C ARG A 170 -10.59 14.02 15.03
N PHE A 171 -11.68 13.28 14.92
CA PHE A 171 -12.66 13.47 13.85
C PHE A 171 -13.73 14.47 14.28
N VAL A 172 -14.02 15.44 13.42
CA VAL A 172 -15.08 16.43 13.65
C VAL A 172 -15.88 16.55 12.37
N GLU A 173 -17.20 16.39 12.47
CA GLU A 173 -18.08 16.61 11.34
C GLU A 173 -18.14 18.12 11.04
N ASP A 174 -17.75 18.51 9.83
CA ASP A 174 -17.68 19.90 9.38
C ASP A 174 -17.77 19.93 7.84
N PRO A 175 -18.95 19.59 7.26
CA PRO A 175 -19.14 19.59 5.82
C PRO A 175 -19.00 20.98 5.20
N ALA A 176 -19.23 22.04 5.98
CA ALA A 176 -19.10 23.43 5.51
C ALA A 176 -17.65 23.76 5.13
N MET A 177 -16.68 23.38 5.97
CA MET A 177 -15.25 23.59 5.66
C MET A 177 -14.80 22.81 4.42
N LEU A 178 -15.38 21.63 4.19
CA LEU A 178 -15.03 20.76 3.09
C LEU A 178 -15.80 21.03 1.80
N HIS A 179 -16.83 21.88 1.83
CA HIS A 179 -17.78 22.04 0.74
C HIS A 179 -17.10 22.38 -0.59
N ASP A 180 -16.26 23.43 -0.61
CA ASP A 180 -15.58 23.86 -1.83
C ASP A 180 -14.66 22.77 -2.40
N TRP A 181 -13.96 22.03 -1.53
CA TRP A 181 -13.08 20.93 -1.94
C TRP A 181 -13.86 19.72 -2.45
N ALA A 182 -14.99 19.37 -1.82
CA ALA A 182 -15.86 18.29 -2.27
C ALA A 182 -16.48 18.60 -3.63
N MET A 183 -16.98 19.82 -3.82
CA MET A 183 -17.58 20.27 -5.08
C MET A 183 -16.56 20.33 -6.22
N ALA A 184 -15.34 20.80 -5.94
CA ALA A 184 -14.23 20.73 -6.90
C ALA A 184 -13.87 19.28 -7.22
N ALA A 185 -13.77 18.41 -6.21
CA ALA A 185 -13.41 17.02 -6.39
C ALA A 185 -14.40 16.24 -7.26
N PHE A 186 -15.70 16.44 -7.07
CA PHE A 186 -16.75 15.78 -7.88
C PHE A 186 -17.04 16.47 -9.22
N GLY A 187 -16.23 17.46 -9.62
CA GLY A 187 -16.31 18.11 -10.93
C GLY A 187 -17.47 19.10 -11.07
N LEU A 188 -18.07 19.53 -9.96
CA LEU A 188 -19.14 20.54 -9.93
C LEU A 188 -18.57 21.97 -9.86
N ASN A 189 -17.27 22.13 -9.55
CA ASN A 189 -16.58 23.42 -9.58
C ASN A 189 -15.10 23.28 -9.97
N ALA A 190 -14.83 22.98 -11.24
CA ALA A 190 -13.49 22.62 -11.76
C ALA A 190 -12.44 23.75 -11.77
N GLN A 191 -12.78 24.96 -11.30
CA GLN A 191 -11.86 26.11 -11.30
C GLN A 191 -10.96 26.20 -10.07
N ARG A 192 -11.11 25.31 -9.07
CA ARG A 192 -10.28 25.31 -7.85
C ARG A 192 -9.44 24.04 -7.74
N GLU A 193 -8.16 24.23 -7.43
CA GLU A 193 -7.26 23.14 -7.06
C GLU A 193 -7.72 22.51 -5.73
N THR A 194 -7.69 21.18 -5.66
CA THR A 194 -8.02 20.43 -4.45
C THR A 194 -6.72 19.92 -3.83
N PRO A 195 -6.22 20.53 -2.74
CA PRO A 195 -4.99 20.07 -2.12
C PRO A 195 -5.19 18.66 -1.55
N LEU A 196 -4.21 17.77 -1.80
CA LEU A 196 -4.24 16.39 -1.32
C LEU A 196 -3.21 16.20 -0.21
N PHE A 197 -3.62 15.56 0.88
CA PHE A 197 -2.76 15.14 1.97
C PHE A 197 -2.73 13.60 2.02
N LEU A 198 -1.76 13.03 1.29
CA LEU A 198 -1.60 11.58 1.15
C LEU A 198 -0.63 11.00 2.18
N ILE A 199 -0.98 9.82 2.68
CA ILE A 199 -0.08 8.95 3.44
C ILE A 199 -0.12 7.54 2.87
N GLY A 200 1.03 6.90 2.78
CA GLY A 200 1.13 5.53 2.29
C GLY A 200 2.58 5.11 2.06
N ALA A 201 2.83 3.80 2.02
CA ALA A 201 4.15 3.26 1.70
C ALA A 201 4.64 3.75 0.32
N PRO A 202 5.96 3.88 0.06
CA PRO A 202 6.46 4.46 -1.20
C PRO A 202 6.02 3.69 -2.43
N PHE A 203 5.86 2.36 -2.30
CA PHE A 203 5.30 1.56 -3.38
C PHE A 203 3.83 1.90 -3.65
N GLN A 204 3.04 2.17 -2.60
CA GLN A 204 1.64 2.61 -2.76
C GLN A 204 1.59 4.00 -3.40
N ILE A 205 2.39 4.95 -2.93
CA ILE A 205 2.49 6.30 -3.49
C ILE A 205 2.83 6.23 -4.98
N LYS A 206 3.85 5.46 -5.38
CA LYS A 206 4.19 5.26 -6.81
C LYS A 206 3.05 4.67 -7.64
N VAL A 207 2.32 3.72 -7.07
CA VAL A 207 1.14 3.14 -7.74
C VAL A 207 0.04 4.20 -7.90
N TRP A 208 -0.20 5.03 -6.89
CA TRP A 208 -1.19 6.10 -6.95
C TRP A 208 -0.78 7.23 -7.90
N GLU A 209 0.50 7.59 -7.95
CA GLU A 209 1.07 8.49 -8.96
C GLU A 209 0.84 7.95 -10.38
N ALA A 210 1.13 6.67 -10.61
CA ALA A 210 0.87 6.02 -11.90
C ALA A 210 -0.63 5.94 -12.25
N LEU A 211 -1.53 5.89 -11.26
CA LEU A 211 -2.97 5.98 -11.51
C LEU A 211 -3.35 7.40 -11.97
N LEU A 212 -2.79 8.44 -11.34
CA LEU A 212 -3.08 9.84 -11.67
C LEU A 212 -2.68 10.21 -13.11
N THR A 213 -1.76 9.48 -13.75
CA THR A 213 -1.38 9.72 -15.15
C THR A 213 -2.37 9.15 -16.16
N ILE A 214 -3.34 8.33 -15.72
CA ILE A 214 -4.33 7.73 -16.64
C ILE A 214 -5.40 8.78 -16.94
N PRO A 215 -5.64 9.16 -18.21
CA PRO A 215 -6.65 10.15 -18.55
C PRO A 215 -8.09 9.70 -18.20
N THR A 216 -9.00 10.67 -18.03
CA THR A 216 -10.43 10.37 -17.93
C THR A 216 -10.94 9.65 -19.17
N GLY A 217 -11.82 8.67 -18.99
CA GLY A 217 -12.38 7.86 -20.07
C GLY A 217 -11.44 6.75 -20.58
N GLN A 218 -10.20 6.70 -20.09
CA GLN A 218 -9.26 5.62 -20.39
C GLN A 218 -9.15 4.62 -19.25
N VAL A 219 -8.76 3.39 -19.58
CA VAL A 219 -8.52 2.31 -18.63
C VAL A 219 -7.12 1.74 -18.82
N THR A 220 -6.60 1.12 -17.78
CA THR A 220 -5.32 0.40 -17.79
C THR A 220 -5.46 -0.95 -17.12
N THR A 221 -4.42 -1.78 -17.17
CA THR A 221 -4.35 -3.05 -16.47
C THR A 221 -3.41 -2.98 -15.26
N TYR A 222 -3.64 -3.83 -14.25
CA TYR A 222 -2.70 -3.98 -13.13
C TYR A 222 -1.26 -4.32 -13.60
N SER A 223 -1.12 -5.02 -14.72
CA SER A 223 0.17 -5.33 -15.33
C SER A 223 0.87 -4.12 -15.93
N GLU A 224 0.14 -3.22 -16.59
CA GLU A 224 0.69 -1.97 -17.13
C GLU A 224 1.12 -1.03 -16.01
N ILE A 225 0.32 -0.91 -14.95
CA ILE A 225 0.72 -0.15 -13.76
C ILE A 225 2.00 -0.75 -13.16
N ALA A 226 2.10 -2.08 -13.05
CA ALA A 226 3.31 -2.75 -12.56
C ALA A 226 4.54 -2.44 -13.43
N GLN A 227 4.38 -2.32 -14.74
CA GLN A 227 5.44 -1.89 -15.65
C GLN A 227 5.79 -0.41 -15.44
N ALA A 228 4.79 0.47 -15.36
CA ALA A 228 4.98 1.91 -15.16
C ALA A 228 5.73 2.24 -13.86
N VAL A 229 5.47 1.50 -12.77
CA VAL A 229 6.19 1.66 -11.50
C VAL A 229 7.56 0.96 -11.45
N GLY A 230 8.02 0.40 -12.58
CA GLY A 230 9.34 -0.23 -12.72
C GLY A 230 9.46 -1.61 -12.09
N ASN A 231 8.34 -2.30 -11.83
CA ASN A 231 8.34 -3.65 -11.25
C ASN A 231 7.29 -4.57 -11.90
N PRO A 232 7.53 -5.05 -13.14
CA PRO A 232 6.55 -5.83 -13.92
C PRO A 232 6.04 -7.11 -13.24
N ARG A 233 6.81 -7.66 -12.29
CA ARG A 233 6.45 -8.87 -11.53
C ARG A 233 5.53 -8.59 -10.34
N ALA A 234 5.32 -7.33 -9.96
CA ALA A 234 4.59 -6.94 -8.76
C ALA A 234 3.08 -6.76 -8.93
N VAL A 235 2.45 -7.40 -9.93
CA VAL A 235 1.03 -7.22 -10.28
C VAL A 235 0.08 -7.38 -9.08
N ARG A 236 0.30 -8.39 -8.21
CA ARG A 236 -0.53 -8.60 -7.01
C ARG A 236 -0.35 -7.48 -5.96
N ALA A 237 0.89 -7.02 -5.77
CA ALA A 237 1.17 -5.92 -4.86
C ALA A 237 0.56 -4.62 -5.38
N VAL A 238 0.59 -4.39 -6.71
CA VAL A 238 -0.12 -3.28 -7.35
C VAL A 238 -1.62 -3.36 -7.06
N GLY A 239 -2.26 -4.52 -7.26
CA GLY A 239 -3.68 -4.68 -6.95
C GLY A 239 -4.02 -4.34 -5.49
N THR A 240 -3.16 -4.73 -4.55
CA THR A 240 -3.31 -4.37 -3.12
C THR A 240 -3.14 -2.87 -2.89
N ALA A 241 -2.17 -2.23 -3.54
CA ALA A 241 -1.94 -0.78 -3.43
C ALA A 241 -3.10 0.02 -4.04
N VAL A 242 -3.62 -0.39 -5.20
CA VAL A 242 -4.81 0.20 -5.84
C VAL A 242 -6.02 0.11 -4.91
N GLY A 243 -6.26 -1.04 -4.29
CA GLY A 243 -7.37 -1.21 -3.34
C GLY A 243 -7.24 -0.39 -2.05
N ARG A 244 -6.01 -0.04 -1.65
CA ARG A 244 -5.74 0.78 -0.46
C ARG A 244 -5.75 2.29 -0.71
N ASN A 245 -6.17 2.72 -1.89
CA ASN A 245 -6.28 4.14 -2.23
C ASN A 245 -7.14 4.89 -1.19
N PRO A 246 -6.58 5.89 -0.47
CA PRO A 246 -7.33 6.66 0.52
C PRO A 246 -8.26 7.70 -0.10
N ILE A 247 -7.98 8.18 -1.31
CA ILE A 247 -8.71 9.28 -1.96
C ILE A 247 -9.31 8.76 -3.26
N SER A 248 -10.36 7.93 -3.13
CA SER A 248 -11.04 7.37 -4.29
C SER A 248 -11.66 8.46 -5.17
N TRP A 249 -11.92 8.13 -6.44
CA TRP A 249 -12.30 9.08 -7.50
C TRP A 249 -11.16 10.02 -7.95
N LEU A 250 -10.57 10.83 -7.05
CA LEU A 250 -9.46 11.72 -7.40
C LEU A 250 -8.20 10.96 -7.77
N ILE A 251 -7.83 9.93 -7.01
CA ILE A 251 -6.88 8.92 -7.46
C ILE A 251 -7.72 7.84 -8.19
N PRO A 252 -7.57 7.70 -9.53
CA PRO A 252 -8.54 7.00 -10.36
C PRO A 252 -8.32 5.48 -10.38
N CYS A 253 -8.37 4.87 -9.19
CA CYS A 253 -8.23 3.42 -8.98
C CYS A 253 -9.29 2.58 -9.70
N HIS A 254 -10.44 3.17 -10.06
CA HIS A 254 -11.49 2.55 -10.87
C HIS A 254 -11.06 2.32 -12.33
N ARG A 255 -10.05 3.02 -12.84
CA ARG A 255 -9.52 2.83 -14.20
C ARG A 255 -8.63 1.58 -14.35
N ALA A 256 -8.24 0.94 -13.25
CA ALA A 256 -7.40 -0.26 -13.27
C ALA A 256 -8.23 -1.56 -13.40
N LEU A 257 -7.97 -2.34 -14.43
CA LEU A 257 -8.71 -3.57 -14.78
C LEU A 257 -7.80 -4.82 -14.75
N ARG A 258 -8.42 -6.00 -14.81
CA ARG A 258 -7.70 -7.25 -15.07
C ARG A 258 -7.23 -7.28 -16.52
N LYS A 259 -6.14 -8.00 -16.80
CA LYS A 259 -5.61 -8.18 -18.16
C LYS A 259 -6.64 -8.77 -19.15
N SER A 260 -7.62 -9.52 -18.65
CA SER A 260 -8.72 -10.07 -19.46
C SER A 260 -9.79 -9.04 -19.85
N GLY A 261 -9.67 -7.77 -19.43
CA GLY A 261 -10.71 -6.75 -19.57
C GLY A 261 -11.76 -6.77 -18.46
N GLY A 262 -11.76 -7.77 -17.58
CA GLY A 262 -12.68 -7.83 -16.45
C GLY A 262 -12.42 -6.75 -15.39
N LEU A 263 -13.48 -6.23 -14.76
CA LEU A 263 -13.39 -5.13 -13.78
C LEU A 263 -12.45 -5.42 -12.59
N GLY A 264 -12.32 -6.69 -12.18
CA GLY A 264 -11.62 -7.02 -10.94
C GLY A 264 -12.42 -6.63 -9.70
N GLY A 265 -11.74 -6.30 -8.61
CA GLY A 265 -12.38 -5.79 -7.39
C GLY A 265 -12.41 -4.26 -7.37
N TYR A 266 -13.26 -3.69 -6.52
CA TYR A 266 -13.24 -2.28 -6.16
C TYR A 266 -13.57 -2.14 -4.68
N HIS A 267 -12.81 -1.30 -3.97
CA HIS A 267 -12.91 -1.19 -2.51
C HIS A 267 -14.31 -0.74 -2.07
N TRP A 268 -14.93 0.20 -2.80
CA TRP A 268 -16.28 0.71 -2.53
C TRP A 268 -17.38 -0.02 -3.32
N GLY A 269 -17.08 -1.22 -3.83
CA GLY A 269 -18.03 -2.08 -4.53
C GLY A 269 -18.08 -1.93 -6.05
N LEU A 270 -18.39 -3.05 -6.72
CA LEU A 270 -18.33 -3.13 -8.18
C LEU A 270 -19.35 -2.25 -8.93
N PRO A 271 -20.58 -2.05 -8.43
CA PRO A 271 -21.52 -1.12 -9.05
C PRO A 271 -20.98 0.31 -9.14
N VAL A 272 -20.34 0.81 -8.06
CA VAL A 272 -19.71 2.14 -8.02
C VAL A 272 -18.61 2.25 -9.09
N LYS A 273 -17.72 1.26 -9.20
CA LYS A 273 -16.69 1.23 -10.24
C LYS A 273 -17.26 1.27 -11.66
N ARG A 274 -18.34 0.52 -11.91
CA ARG A 274 -19.00 0.49 -13.21
C ARG A 274 -19.64 1.83 -13.53
N ALA A 275 -20.29 2.46 -12.56
CA ALA A 275 -20.89 3.78 -12.71
C ALA A 275 -19.83 4.84 -13.04
N MET A 276 -18.68 4.85 -12.35
CA MET A 276 -17.57 5.76 -12.64
C MET A 276 -17.03 5.60 -14.07
N LEU A 277 -16.78 4.37 -14.50
CA LEU A 277 -16.30 4.10 -15.85
C LEU A 277 -17.31 4.55 -16.93
N ALA A 278 -18.60 4.27 -16.70
CA ALA A 278 -19.66 4.71 -17.61
C ALA A 278 -19.81 6.24 -17.64
N PHE A 279 -19.71 6.89 -16.47
CA PHE A 279 -19.77 8.35 -16.35
C PHE A 279 -18.62 9.04 -17.11
N GLU A 280 -17.41 8.50 -17.01
CA GLU A 280 -16.26 9.04 -17.75
C GLU A 280 -16.37 8.78 -19.26
N ALA A 281 -16.76 7.57 -19.67
CA ALA A 281 -16.93 7.23 -21.09
C ALA A 281 -17.96 8.13 -21.77
N ALA A 282 -19.12 8.32 -21.14
CA ALA A 282 -20.20 9.16 -21.69
C ALA A 282 -19.81 10.64 -21.88
N ARG A 283 -18.78 11.12 -21.17
CA ARG A 283 -18.28 12.50 -21.25
C ARG A 283 -17.04 12.64 -22.13
N ALA A 284 -16.40 11.53 -22.51
CA ALA A 284 -15.29 11.52 -23.45
C ALA A 284 -15.78 11.44 -24.91
N ASP A 285 -16.99 10.92 -25.14
CA ASP A 285 -17.64 10.80 -26.46
C ASP A 285 -18.39 12.08 -26.89
N VAL A 286 -18.31 13.17 -26.11
CA VAL A 286 -18.91 14.49 -26.38
C VAL A 286 -17.81 15.51 -26.65
#